data_AF-A0A6C0BBU5-F1
#
_entry.id   AF-A0A6C0BBU5-F1
#
_cell.length_a   1.000
_cell.length_b   1.000
_cell.length_c   1.000
_cell.angle_alpha   90.00
_cell.angle_beta   90.00
_cell.angle_gamma   90.00
#
_symmetry.space_group_name_H-M   'P 1'
#
loop_
_entity.id
_entity.type
_entity.pdbx_description
1 polymer ?
#
loop_
_entity_poly.entity_id
_entity_poly.type
_entity_poly.pdbx_seq_one_letter_code
_entity_poly.pdbx_strand_id
1 'polypeptide(L)'
;MRVISIDVGIKNLAYCLLTKIGSEFTIDKWGVLDLSEDISHTCSIVEKGNQCLKPAKFKKDASCFCLKHSKKQVYQVPANDLKSAFINKQKIQSLYEIADKYKIAYEKPIKKVDMINIINNYILETCFEPIVKINASKLDLVTIGHNLQIKFDEVLENQFHTIDMVIIENQIGPIAIRMKTIQGMISQYFIMRNYQINIEFVNASNKLKALPTTEKTTYKDRKKLGVQTCSEIISSNSKLENWKSYFKDHKKKDDLADALLQGVWFISTVK
;
A
#
# COMPACT_ATOMS: atom_id res chain seq x y z
N MET A 1 11.78 14.85 -22.55
CA MET A 1 11.96 14.88 -21.09
C MET A 1 11.04 13.85 -20.45
N ARG A 2 11.59 12.92 -19.66
CA ARG A 2 10.85 11.89 -18.92
C ARG A 2 10.83 12.25 -17.43
N VAL A 3 9.63 12.48 -16.91
CA VAL A 3 9.42 12.95 -15.53
C VAL A 3 8.54 11.95 -14.80
N ILE A 4 8.97 11.50 -13.61
CA ILE A 4 8.08 10.79 -12.69
C ILE A 4 7.54 11.76 -11.65
N SER A 5 6.21 11.88 -11.57
CA SER A 5 5.51 12.66 -10.58
C SER A 5 4.95 11.78 -9.48
N ILE A 6 5.22 12.12 -8.22
CA ILE A 6 4.88 11.30 -7.06
C ILE A 6 4.04 12.13 -6.06
N ASP A 7 2.84 11.62 -5.76
CA ASP A 7 1.97 12.07 -4.67
C ASP A 7 2.20 11.17 -3.44
N VAL A 8 2.54 11.77 -2.31
CA VAL A 8 3.18 11.03 -1.20
C VAL A 8 2.11 10.46 -0.28
N GLY A 9 2.03 9.13 -0.24
CA GLY A 9 1.18 8.39 0.68
C GLY A 9 1.84 7.11 1.17
N ILE A 10 1.43 6.61 2.34
CA ILE A 10 1.84 5.27 2.80
C ILE A 10 1.00 4.21 2.08
N LYS A 11 -0.32 4.34 2.19
CA LYS A 11 -1.27 3.34 1.67
C LYS A 11 -1.58 3.54 0.18
N ASN A 12 -1.57 4.79 -0.27
CA ASN A 12 -1.80 5.14 -1.66
C ASN A 12 -0.68 6.08 -2.11
N LEU A 13 0.53 5.56 -2.30
CA LEU A 13 1.59 6.33 -2.96
C LEU A 13 1.26 6.34 -4.46
N ALA A 14 0.81 7.46 -4.99
CA ALA A 14 0.51 7.55 -6.42
C ALA A 14 1.70 8.06 -7.21
N TYR A 15 1.91 7.51 -8.40
CA TYR A 15 2.97 7.93 -9.31
C TYR A 15 2.46 8.03 -10.74
N CYS A 16 3.02 8.96 -11.52
CA CYS A 16 2.76 9.10 -12.95
C CYS A 16 4.09 9.37 -13.68
N LEU A 17 4.54 8.43 -14.51
CA LEU A 17 5.68 8.58 -15.40
C LEU A 17 5.20 9.17 -16.73
N LEU A 18 5.64 10.39 -17.01
CA LEU A 18 5.25 11.20 -18.16
C LEU A 18 6.44 11.35 -19.11
N THR A 19 6.17 11.31 -20.41
CA THR A 19 7.14 11.69 -21.44
C THR A 19 6.63 12.92 -22.18
N LYS A 20 7.34 14.05 -22.04
CA LYS A 20 7.10 15.30 -22.78
C LYS A 20 7.92 15.33 -24.07
N ILE A 21 7.25 15.55 -25.20
CA ILE A 21 7.84 15.75 -26.53
C ILE A 21 7.21 17.02 -27.13
N GLY A 22 8.00 18.10 -27.22
CA GLY A 22 7.48 19.41 -27.65
C GLY A 22 6.38 19.92 -26.71
N SER A 23 5.23 20.28 -27.26
CA SER A 23 4.04 20.71 -26.51
C SER A 23 3.16 19.56 -26.03
N GLU A 24 3.44 18.33 -26.44
CA GLU A 24 2.61 17.16 -26.15
C GLU A 24 3.24 16.29 -25.07
N PHE A 25 2.42 15.45 -24.44
CA PHE A 25 2.90 14.45 -23.48
C PHE A 25 2.13 13.14 -23.59
N THR A 26 2.79 12.06 -23.18
CA THR A 26 2.20 10.73 -22.98
C THR A 26 2.39 10.27 -21.54
N ILE A 27 1.57 9.31 -21.11
CA ILE A 27 1.72 8.60 -19.84
C ILE A 27 2.29 7.22 -20.14
N ASP A 28 3.47 6.93 -19.60
CA ASP A 28 4.17 5.65 -19.79
C ASP A 28 3.76 4.63 -18.72
N LYS A 29 3.68 5.08 -17.45
CA LYS A 29 3.21 4.27 -16.32
C LYS A 29 2.43 5.16 -15.35
N TRP A 30 1.31 4.69 -14.82
CA TRP A 30 0.48 5.45 -13.90
C TRP A 30 -0.24 4.52 -12.93
N GLY A 31 -0.03 4.73 -11.62
CA GLY A 31 -0.48 3.77 -10.63
C GLY A 31 -0.44 4.26 -9.20
N VAL A 32 -0.90 3.37 -8.32
CA VAL A 32 -0.92 3.56 -6.87
C VAL A 32 -0.25 2.36 -6.21
N LEU A 33 0.69 2.62 -5.31
CA LEU A 33 1.43 1.63 -4.53
C LEU A 33 0.96 1.68 -3.07
N ASP A 34 0.71 0.51 -2.49
CA ASP A 34 0.43 0.37 -1.06
C ASP A 34 1.72 -0.06 -0.34
N LEU A 35 2.41 0.90 0.28
CA LEU A 35 3.61 0.65 1.09
C LEU A 35 3.28 0.04 2.46
N SER A 36 2.00 -0.10 2.80
CA SER A 36 1.56 -0.76 4.03
C SER A 36 1.23 -2.24 3.85
N GLU A 37 1.23 -2.74 2.62
CA GLU A 37 1.09 -4.18 2.38
C GLU A 37 2.34 -4.90 2.87
N ASP A 38 2.15 -5.87 3.77
CA ASP A 38 3.13 -6.94 3.93
C ASP A 38 3.35 -7.56 2.55
N ILE A 39 4.60 -7.90 2.22
CA ILE A 39 4.96 -8.57 0.96
C ILE A 39 3.91 -9.64 0.69
N SER A 40 3.07 -9.40 -0.32
CA SER A 40 1.85 -10.17 -0.56
C SER A 40 2.21 -11.66 -0.67
N HIS A 41 1.98 -12.42 0.38
CA HIS A 41 2.14 -13.86 0.32
C HIS A 41 1.04 -14.43 -0.58
N THR A 42 1.43 -15.00 -1.70
CA THR A 42 0.53 -15.84 -2.49
C THR A 42 0.35 -17.17 -1.80
N CYS A 43 -0.76 -17.85 -2.09
CA CYS A 43 -0.96 -19.19 -1.56
C CYS A 43 0.11 -20.14 -2.09
N SER A 44 0.76 -20.87 -1.18
CA SER A 44 1.84 -21.82 -1.49
C SER A 44 1.36 -23.12 -2.16
N ILE A 45 0.05 -23.33 -2.33
CA ILE A 45 -0.51 -24.58 -2.86
C ILE A 45 -0.46 -24.62 -4.39
N VAL A 46 0.04 -25.73 -4.92
CA VAL A 46 -0.07 -26.13 -6.34
C VAL A 46 -1.23 -27.12 -6.49
N GLU A 47 -2.19 -26.82 -7.37
CA GLU A 47 -3.26 -27.76 -7.75
C GLU A 47 -3.12 -28.11 -9.24
N LYS A 48 -3.04 -29.41 -9.55
CA LYS A 48 -2.98 -29.92 -10.94
C LYS A 48 -1.88 -29.25 -11.79
N GLY A 49 -0.70 -29.05 -11.20
CA GLY A 49 0.46 -28.43 -11.87
C GLY A 49 0.44 -26.89 -11.92
N ASN A 50 -0.62 -26.23 -11.42
CA ASN A 50 -0.72 -24.77 -11.42
C ASN A 50 -0.60 -24.19 -10.00
N GLN A 51 0.27 -23.19 -9.83
CA GLN A 51 0.40 -22.44 -8.58
C GLN A 51 -0.87 -21.63 -8.30
N CYS A 52 -1.33 -21.65 -7.04
CA CYS A 52 -2.44 -20.81 -6.63
C CYS A 52 -2.01 -19.33 -6.55
N LEU A 53 -2.59 -18.49 -7.42
CA LEU A 53 -2.33 -17.05 -7.46
C LEU A 53 -3.24 -16.24 -6.50
N LYS A 54 -4.03 -16.91 -5.65
CA LYS A 54 -4.90 -16.21 -4.70
C LYS A 54 -4.09 -15.65 -3.52
N PRO A 55 -4.45 -14.47 -3.00
CA PRO A 55 -3.77 -13.90 -1.84
C PRO A 55 -3.96 -14.81 -0.61
N ALA A 56 -2.88 -15.02 0.13
CA ALA A 56 -2.92 -15.74 1.38
C ALA A 56 -3.67 -14.92 2.44
N LYS A 57 -4.42 -15.63 3.29
CA LYS A 57 -5.09 -15.05 4.47
C LYS A 57 -4.56 -15.63 5.77
N PHE A 58 -3.85 -16.75 5.67
CA PHE A 58 -3.39 -17.54 6.79
C PHE A 58 -1.96 -18.00 6.51
N LYS A 59 -1.15 -18.09 7.55
CA LYS A 59 0.16 -18.72 7.52
C LYS A 59 0.20 -19.84 8.55
N LYS A 60 1.01 -20.85 8.27
CA LYS A 60 1.37 -21.90 9.21
C LYS A 60 2.78 -22.33 8.88
N ASP A 61 3.65 -22.29 9.89
CA ASP A 61 5.08 -22.54 9.73
C ASP A 61 5.64 -21.66 8.60
N ALA A 62 6.27 -22.25 7.58
CA ALA A 62 6.81 -21.55 6.42
C ALA A 62 5.82 -21.37 5.24
N SER A 63 4.59 -21.88 5.36
CA SER A 63 3.62 -21.94 4.25
C SER A 63 2.46 -20.94 4.40
N CYS A 64 1.99 -20.42 3.26
CA CYS A 64 0.90 -19.45 3.19
C CYS A 64 -0.31 -20.00 2.45
N PHE A 65 -1.52 -19.70 2.93
CA PHE A 65 -2.75 -20.32 2.45
C PHE A 65 -3.86 -19.29 2.19
N CYS A 66 -4.50 -19.38 1.02
CA CYS A 66 -5.75 -18.66 0.79
C CYS A 66 -6.91 -19.31 1.55
N LEU A 67 -8.04 -18.62 1.69
CA LEU A 67 -9.21 -19.13 2.42
C LEU A 67 -9.76 -20.46 1.88
N LYS A 68 -9.67 -20.71 0.57
CA LYS A 68 -10.12 -21.98 -0.02
C LYS A 68 -9.19 -23.13 0.38
N HIS A 69 -7.88 -22.88 0.33
CA HIS A 69 -6.86 -23.91 0.54
C HIS A 69 -6.57 -24.17 2.01
N SER A 70 -6.79 -23.19 2.90
CA SER A 70 -6.70 -23.42 4.34
C SER A 70 -7.73 -24.43 4.82
N LYS A 71 -8.95 -24.40 4.27
CA LYS A 71 -10.03 -25.37 4.57
C LYS A 71 -9.74 -26.81 4.14
N LYS A 72 -8.71 -27.02 3.31
CA LYS A 72 -8.28 -28.35 2.87
C LYS A 72 -7.12 -28.91 3.70
N GLN A 73 -6.59 -28.13 4.64
CA GLN A 73 -5.52 -28.57 5.52
C GLN A 73 -6.10 -29.12 6.82
N VAL A 74 -5.24 -29.79 7.58
CA VAL A 74 -5.55 -30.34 8.91
C VAL A 74 -5.73 -29.26 9.99
N TYR A 75 -5.20 -28.06 9.75
CA TYR A 75 -5.24 -26.96 10.71
C TYR A 75 -6.57 -26.20 10.68
N GLN A 76 -6.97 -25.69 11.84
CA GLN A 76 -8.22 -24.97 12.02
C GLN A 76 -8.01 -23.46 11.84
N VAL A 77 -9.04 -22.76 11.34
CA VAL A 77 -9.05 -21.29 11.39
C VAL A 77 -9.42 -20.87 12.82
N PRO A 78 -8.60 -20.07 13.52
CA PRO A 78 -8.85 -19.74 14.92
C PRO A 78 -10.16 -18.98 15.08
N ALA A 79 -11.03 -19.49 15.94
CA ALA A 79 -12.27 -18.83 16.33
C ALA A 79 -11.97 -17.58 17.18
N ASN A 80 -12.98 -16.72 17.37
CA ASN A 80 -12.80 -15.43 18.06
C ASN A 80 -12.35 -15.58 19.52
N ASP A 81 -12.76 -16.67 20.19
CA ASP A 81 -12.40 -17.01 21.56
C ASP A 81 -10.97 -17.57 21.69
N LEU A 82 -10.34 -17.98 20.58
CA LEU A 82 -8.95 -18.40 20.51
C LEU A 82 -7.98 -17.27 20.11
N LYS A 83 -8.45 -16.02 19.98
CA LYS A 83 -7.56 -14.88 19.70
C LYS A 83 -6.74 -14.53 20.95
N SER A 84 -5.44 -14.32 20.79
CA SER A 84 -4.53 -13.99 21.90
C SER A 84 -5.00 -12.75 22.69
N ALA A 85 -5.51 -11.72 21.99
CA ALA A 85 -6.06 -10.53 22.62
C ALA A 85 -7.33 -10.79 23.46
N PHE A 86 -8.11 -11.81 23.11
CA PHE A 86 -9.27 -12.25 23.88
C PHE A 86 -8.83 -13.05 25.10
N ILE A 87 -7.98 -14.07 24.89
CA ILE A 87 -7.46 -14.98 25.93
C ILE A 87 -6.77 -14.20 27.07
N ASN A 88 -5.87 -13.27 26.72
CA ASN A 88 -5.08 -12.52 27.71
C ASN A 88 -5.95 -11.69 28.67
N LYS A 89 -7.16 -11.32 28.24
CA LYS A 89 -8.11 -10.52 29.04
C LYS A 89 -9.06 -11.37 29.90
N GLN A 90 -9.14 -12.68 29.68
CA GLN A 90 -10.10 -13.53 30.38
C GLN A 90 -9.75 -13.77 31.85
N LYS A 91 -10.76 -14.04 32.67
CA LYS A 91 -10.59 -14.57 34.04
C LYS A 91 -10.28 -16.07 33.98
N ILE A 92 -9.69 -16.63 35.03
CA ILE A 92 -9.29 -18.05 35.07
C ILE A 92 -10.48 -19.00 34.81
N GLN A 93 -11.68 -18.67 35.30
CA GLN A 93 -12.88 -19.49 35.08
C GLN A 93 -13.23 -19.61 33.59
N SER A 94 -13.22 -18.49 32.87
CA SER A 94 -13.46 -18.49 31.43
C SER A 94 -12.35 -19.19 30.64
N LEU A 95 -11.13 -19.22 31.16
CA LEU A 95 -10.04 -20.00 30.55
C LEU A 95 -10.26 -21.51 30.72
N TYR A 96 -10.81 -21.97 31.85
CA TYR A 96 -11.23 -23.37 32.01
C TYR A 96 -12.32 -23.74 31.00
N GLU A 97 -13.33 -22.89 30.83
CA GLU A 97 -14.40 -23.11 29.85
C GLU A 97 -13.86 -23.23 28.41
N ILE A 98 -12.87 -22.40 28.06
CA ILE A 98 -12.19 -22.49 26.76
C ILE A 98 -11.40 -23.80 26.65
N ALA A 99 -10.61 -24.16 27.67
CA ALA A 99 -9.83 -25.38 27.66
C ALA A 99 -10.72 -26.62 27.53
N ASP A 100 -11.82 -26.69 28.29
CA ASP A 100 -12.78 -27.79 28.24
C ASP A 100 -13.49 -27.86 26.87
N LYS A 101 -13.91 -26.71 26.32
CA LYS A 101 -14.55 -26.62 25.00
C LYS A 101 -13.67 -27.20 23.89
N TYR A 102 -12.37 -26.92 23.93
CA TYR A 102 -11.40 -27.40 22.95
C TYR A 102 -10.70 -28.69 23.38
N LYS A 103 -11.12 -29.31 24.49
CA LYS A 103 -10.58 -30.56 25.04
C LYS A 103 -9.07 -30.49 25.28
N ILE A 104 -8.58 -29.34 25.74
CA ILE A 104 -7.19 -29.09 26.09
C ILE A 104 -6.94 -29.68 27.48
N ALA A 105 -5.92 -30.52 27.61
CA ALA A 105 -5.57 -31.12 28.90
C ALA A 105 -4.88 -30.10 29.83
N TYR A 106 -5.30 -30.07 31.09
CA TYR A 106 -4.69 -29.27 32.15
C TYR A 106 -4.96 -29.91 33.52
N GLU A 107 -4.14 -29.58 34.52
CA GLU A 107 -4.30 -30.06 35.89
C GLU A 107 -4.74 -28.92 36.83
N LYS A 108 -5.45 -29.24 37.92
CA LYS A 108 -5.82 -28.27 38.95
C LYS A 108 -5.00 -28.53 40.24
N PRO A 109 -4.52 -27.48 40.93
CA PRO A 109 -4.66 -26.05 40.60
C PRO A 109 -3.58 -25.58 39.60
N ILE A 110 -3.95 -24.68 38.69
CA ILE A 110 -3.04 -24.07 37.70
C ILE A 110 -3.09 -22.56 37.77
N LYS A 111 -1.93 -21.90 37.61
CA LYS A 111 -1.87 -20.43 37.55
C LYS A 111 -2.43 -19.95 36.23
N LYS A 112 -3.01 -18.74 36.23
CA LYS A 112 -3.57 -18.12 35.02
C LYS A 112 -2.57 -18.03 33.86
N VAL A 113 -1.31 -17.68 34.16
CA VAL A 113 -0.26 -17.57 33.13
C VAL A 113 0.00 -18.93 32.47
N ASP A 114 0.10 -19.99 33.27
CA ASP A 114 0.34 -21.34 32.77
C ASP A 114 -0.84 -21.85 31.93
N MET A 115 -2.07 -21.60 32.36
CA MET A 115 -3.28 -21.90 31.57
C MET A 115 -3.28 -21.17 30.22
N ILE A 116 -2.92 -19.87 30.21
CA ILE A 116 -2.80 -19.10 28.96
C ILE A 116 -1.73 -19.73 28.05
N ASN A 117 -0.60 -20.16 28.59
CA ASN A 117 0.47 -20.79 27.83
C ASN A 117 0.02 -22.12 27.22
N ILE A 118 -0.69 -22.97 27.96
CA ILE A 118 -1.23 -24.24 27.44
C ILE A 118 -2.20 -23.96 26.28
N ILE A 119 -3.12 -23.00 26.43
CA ILE A 119 -4.06 -22.62 25.38
C ILE A 119 -3.31 -22.07 24.15
N ASN A 120 -2.30 -21.22 24.35
CA ASN A 120 -1.49 -20.69 23.26
C ASN A 120 -0.70 -21.78 22.53
N ASN A 121 -0.16 -22.77 23.24
CA ASN A 121 0.53 -23.92 22.63
C ASN A 121 -0.44 -24.75 21.78
N TYR A 122 -1.63 -25.05 22.29
CA TYR A 122 -2.68 -25.70 21.51
C TYR A 122 -3.01 -24.93 20.22
N ILE A 123 -3.13 -23.59 20.30
CA ILE A 123 -3.39 -22.75 19.12
C ILE A 123 -2.21 -22.83 18.14
N LEU A 124 -0.98 -22.73 18.63
CA LEU A 124 0.24 -22.81 17.82
C LEU A 124 0.36 -24.15 17.10
N GLU A 125 -0.13 -25.25 17.67
CA GLU A 125 -0.07 -26.57 17.04
C GLU A 125 -1.26 -26.82 16.09
N THR A 126 -2.48 -26.44 16.49
CA THR A 126 -3.70 -26.88 15.81
C THR A 126 -4.32 -25.84 14.88
N CYS A 127 -3.98 -24.56 15.05
CA CYS A 127 -4.61 -23.46 14.31
C CYS A 127 -3.65 -22.81 13.31
N PHE A 128 -4.23 -22.16 12.30
CA PHE A 128 -3.56 -21.21 11.45
C PHE A 128 -3.31 -19.88 12.16
N GLU A 129 -2.22 -19.19 11.81
CA GLU A 129 -2.04 -17.78 12.17
C GLU A 129 -2.68 -16.90 11.09
N PRO A 130 -3.60 -15.99 11.44
CA PRO A 130 -4.15 -15.05 10.48
C PRO A 130 -3.07 -14.08 10.01
N ILE A 131 -2.98 -13.85 8.71
CA ILE A 131 -2.20 -12.75 8.15
C ILE A 131 -3.02 -11.47 8.40
N VAL A 132 -2.62 -10.71 9.41
CA VAL A 132 -3.31 -9.49 9.81
C VAL A 132 -2.73 -8.33 9.00
N LYS A 133 -3.61 -7.60 8.29
CA LYS A 133 -3.20 -6.33 7.67
C LYS A 133 -2.78 -5.36 8.76
N ILE A 134 -1.49 -5.03 8.80
CA ILE A 134 -0.96 -4.02 9.73
C ILE A 134 -1.55 -2.66 9.34
N ASN A 135 -1.94 -1.88 10.35
CA ASN A 135 -2.36 -0.51 10.10
C ASN A 135 -1.15 0.31 9.60
N ALA A 136 -1.32 1.03 8.49
CA ALA A 136 -0.28 1.91 7.93
C ALA A 136 0.34 2.87 8.97
N SER A 137 -0.41 3.30 10.00
CA SER A 137 0.12 4.16 11.07
C SER A 137 0.97 3.43 12.11
N LYS A 138 0.88 2.10 12.18
CA LYS A 138 1.61 1.24 13.11
C LYS A 138 2.78 0.50 12.46
N LEU A 139 2.85 0.49 11.13
CA LEU A 139 4.00 -0.07 10.43
C LEU A 139 5.26 0.70 10.81
N ASP A 140 6.41 0.06 10.91
CA ASP A 140 7.65 0.77 11.15
C ASP A 140 8.21 1.38 9.85
N LEU A 141 9.10 2.35 10.00
CA LEU A 141 9.69 3.07 8.86
C LEU A 141 10.64 2.20 8.04
N VAL A 142 11.26 1.17 8.63
CA VAL A 142 12.18 0.28 7.93
C VAL A 142 11.40 -0.60 6.96
N THR A 143 10.29 -1.18 7.41
CA THR A 143 9.38 -1.96 6.55
C THR A 143 8.81 -1.12 5.42
N ILE A 144 8.42 0.14 5.68
CA ILE A 144 7.99 1.07 4.62
C ILE A 144 9.11 1.30 3.59
N GLY A 145 10.36 1.47 4.05
CA GLY A 145 11.52 1.63 3.17
C GLY A 145 11.78 0.41 2.28
N HIS A 146 11.67 -0.80 2.83
CA HIS A 146 11.77 -2.04 2.04
C HIS A 146 10.65 -2.15 1.00
N ASN A 147 9.41 -1.89 1.41
CA ASN A 147 8.27 -1.93 0.51
C ASN A 147 8.38 -0.90 -0.61
N LEU A 148 8.85 0.32 -0.30
CA LEU A 148 9.12 1.35 -1.28
C LEU A 148 10.09 0.86 -2.36
N GLN A 149 11.23 0.30 -1.94
CA GLN A 149 12.25 -0.22 -2.85
C GLN A 149 11.68 -1.31 -3.75
N ILE A 150 11.08 -2.36 -3.16
CA ILE A 150 10.53 -3.50 -3.90
C ILE A 150 9.49 -3.03 -4.92
N LYS A 151 8.53 -2.20 -4.48
CA LYS A 151 7.41 -1.78 -5.33
C LYS A 151 7.87 -0.88 -6.48
N PHE A 152 8.82 0.03 -6.25
CA PHE A 152 9.34 0.84 -7.34
C PHE A 152 10.28 0.05 -8.26
N ASP A 153 11.01 -0.95 -7.76
CA ASP A 153 11.80 -1.87 -8.58
C ASP A 153 10.89 -2.68 -9.51
N GLU A 154 9.77 -3.20 -9.00
CA GLU A 154 8.75 -3.90 -9.78
C GLU A 154 8.13 -2.99 -10.85
N VAL A 155 7.82 -1.75 -10.49
CA VAL A 155 7.12 -0.82 -11.39
C VAL A 155 8.05 -0.24 -12.45
N LEU A 156 9.27 0.13 -12.08
CA LEU A 156 10.17 0.87 -12.97
C LEU A 156 11.19 -0.04 -13.65
N GLU A 157 11.35 -1.29 -13.20
CA GLU A 157 12.20 -2.30 -13.81
C GLU A 157 13.60 -1.74 -14.16
N ASN A 158 14.03 -1.79 -15.42
CA ASN A 158 15.32 -1.24 -15.86
C ASN A 158 15.21 0.20 -16.41
N GLN A 159 14.09 0.89 -16.19
CA GLN A 159 13.81 2.21 -16.79
C GLN A 159 14.36 3.39 -15.97
N PHE A 160 14.99 3.16 -14.81
CA PHE A 160 15.52 4.22 -13.94
C PHE A 160 16.45 5.19 -14.67
N HIS A 161 17.33 4.67 -15.51
CA HIS A 161 18.29 5.49 -16.28
C HIS A 161 17.63 6.34 -17.37
N THR A 162 16.36 6.09 -17.68
CA THR A 162 15.59 6.88 -18.66
C THR A 162 14.84 8.04 -18.03
N ILE A 163 14.76 8.09 -16.70
CA ILE A 163 14.07 9.16 -15.98
C ILE A 163 15.03 10.34 -15.87
N ASP A 164 14.65 11.47 -16.45
CA ASP A 164 15.43 12.72 -16.40
C ASP A 164 15.21 13.46 -15.07
N MET A 165 13.99 13.33 -14.52
CA MET A 165 13.55 14.09 -13.36
C MET A 165 12.50 13.37 -12.52
N VAL A 166 12.63 13.51 -11.21
CA VAL A 166 11.69 13.02 -10.20
C VAL A 166 11.10 14.24 -9.48
N ILE A 167 9.80 14.42 -9.59
CA ILE A 167 9.09 15.45 -8.82
C ILE A 167 8.25 14.78 -7.74
N ILE A 168 8.37 15.28 -6.51
CA ILE A 168 7.75 14.68 -5.33
C ILE A 168 6.92 15.74 -4.63
N GLU A 169 5.69 15.42 -4.24
CA GLU A 169 4.86 16.31 -3.45
C GLU A 169 5.58 16.73 -2.16
N ASN A 170 5.63 18.03 -1.90
CA ASN A 170 6.27 18.58 -0.72
C ASN A 170 5.37 18.47 0.52
N GLN A 171 5.77 17.63 1.47
CA GLN A 171 5.06 17.39 2.73
C GLN A 171 5.51 18.38 3.81
N ILE A 172 4.65 19.35 4.14
CA ILE A 172 4.96 20.46 5.05
C ILE A 172 4.10 20.37 6.33
N GLY A 173 4.74 20.57 7.49
CA GLY A 173 4.07 20.77 8.78
C GLY A 173 4.29 19.63 9.79
N PRO A 174 4.11 19.91 11.10
CA PRO A 174 4.39 18.96 12.19
C PRO A 174 3.46 17.74 12.18
N ILE A 175 2.27 17.85 11.57
CA ILE A 175 1.31 16.74 11.45
C ILE A 175 1.76 15.73 10.37
N ALA A 176 2.63 16.14 9.44
CA ALA A 176 3.06 15.35 8.29
C ALA A 176 4.46 14.74 8.45
N ILE A 177 5.05 14.69 9.66
CA ILE A 177 6.43 14.21 9.89
C ILE A 177 6.67 12.86 9.21
N ARG A 178 5.73 11.92 9.35
CA ARG A 178 5.86 10.59 8.76
C ARG A 178 5.83 10.62 7.23
N MET A 179 4.98 11.45 6.62
CA MET A 179 4.96 11.63 5.15
C MET A 179 6.22 12.35 4.67
N LYS A 180 6.75 13.28 5.46
CA LYS A 180 8.03 13.94 5.18
C LYS A 180 9.21 12.98 5.25
N THR A 181 9.20 12.02 6.16
CA THR A 181 10.18 10.92 6.16
C THR A 181 10.08 10.09 4.89
N ILE A 182 8.87 9.78 4.43
CA ILE A 182 8.65 9.00 3.19
C ILE A 182 9.08 9.78 1.96
N GLN A 183 8.82 11.08 1.89
CA GLN A 183 9.38 11.98 0.88
C GLN A 183 10.92 11.87 0.83
N GLY A 184 11.57 11.85 1.99
CA GLY A 184 13.01 11.63 2.10
C GLY A 184 13.44 10.24 1.60
N MET A 185 12.72 9.19 1.95
CA MET A 185 12.99 7.82 1.49
C MET A 185 12.84 7.67 -0.03
N ILE A 186 11.80 8.26 -0.62
CA ILE A 186 11.60 8.32 -2.08
C ILE A 186 12.81 9.00 -2.72
N SER A 187 13.22 10.14 -2.18
CA SER A 187 14.37 10.90 -2.70
C SER A 187 15.64 10.05 -2.66
N GLN A 188 15.94 9.45 -1.50
CA GLN A 188 17.11 8.60 -1.30
C GLN A 188 17.10 7.39 -2.24
N TYR A 189 15.94 6.76 -2.42
CA TYR A 189 15.79 5.63 -3.34
C TYR A 189 16.20 6.02 -4.77
N PHE A 190 15.69 7.12 -5.32
CA PHE A 190 16.06 7.55 -6.67
C PHE A 190 17.53 7.95 -6.79
N ILE A 191 18.11 8.61 -5.77
CA ILE A 191 19.54 8.93 -5.73
C ILE A 191 20.40 7.66 -5.81
N MET A 192 19.99 6.60 -5.11
CA MET A 192 20.72 5.32 -5.12
C MET A 192 20.61 4.58 -6.46
N ARG A 193 19.52 4.77 -7.22
CA ARG A 193 19.34 4.16 -8.55
C ARG A 193 20.04 4.96 -9.66
N ASN A 194 20.16 6.27 -9.49
CA ASN A 194 20.87 7.16 -10.41
C ASN A 194 21.41 8.38 -9.64
N TYR A 195 22.73 8.43 -9.42
CA TYR A 195 23.39 9.52 -8.68
C TYR A 195 23.19 10.91 -9.32
N GLN A 196 22.95 10.97 -10.64
CA GLN A 196 22.78 12.22 -11.38
C GLN A 196 21.31 12.64 -11.52
N ILE A 197 20.38 11.94 -10.86
CA ILE A 197 18.95 12.22 -10.98
C ILE A 197 18.60 13.60 -10.42
N ASN A 198 17.80 14.36 -11.17
CA ASN A 198 17.25 15.62 -10.68
C ASN A 198 15.99 15.36 -9.86
N ILE A 199 15.93 15.89 -8.63
CA ILE A 199 14.78 15.74 -7.74
C ILE A 199 14.27 17.12 -7.33
N GLU A 200 12.97 17.37 -7.51
CA GLU A 200 12.31 18.60 -7.06
C GLU A 200 11.11 18.32 -6.15
N PHE A 201 10.95 19.16 -5.11
CA PHE A 201 9.79 19.11 -4.23
C PHE A 201 8.74 20.13 -4.66
N VAL A 202 7.59 19.63 -5.13
CA VAL A 202 6.52 20.45 -5.69
C VAL A 202 5.46 20.75 -4.65
N ASN A 203 5.06 22.01 -4.54
CA ASN A 203 4.00 22.41 -3.63
C ASN A 203 2.64 21.84 -4.11
N ALA A 204 1.93 21.14 -3.23
CA ALA A 204 0.64 20.53 -3.53
C ALA A 204 -0.42 21.51 -4.06
N SER A 205 -0.30 22.81 -3.77
CA SER A 205 -1.22 23.84 -4.30
C SER A 205 -1.08 24.06 -5.81
N ASN A 206 0.05 23.70 -6.41
CA ASN A 206 0.33 23.98 -7.82
C ASN A 206 -0.54 23.18 -8.79
N LYS A 207 -0.95 21.96 -8.41
CA LYS A 207 -1.69 21.03 -9.28
C LYS A 207 -3.05 21.55 -9.77
N LEU A 208 -3.64 22.54 -9.11
CA LEU A 208 -4.90 23.18 -9.53
C LEU A 208 -4.72 24.62 -10.02
N LYS A 209 -3.50 25.18 -10.02
CA LYS A 209 -3.27 26.58 -10.43
C LYS A 209 -3.47 26.82 -11.93
N ALA A 210 -3.41 25.77 -12.74
CA ALA A 210 -3.75 25.86 -14.16
C ALA A 210 -5.26 26.03 -14.41
N LEU A 211 -6.09 25.92 -13.36
CA LEU A 211 -7.54 26.09 -13.45
C LEU A 211 -7.94 27.48 -12.93
N PRO A 212 -8.73 28.26 -13.69
CA PRO A 212 -9.26 29.53 -13.24
C PRO A 212 -10.40 29.27 -12.25
N THR A 213 -10.08 29.05 -10.98
CA THR A 213 -11.10 29.04 -9.92
C THR A 213 -10.98 30.30 -9.07
N THR A 214 -12.00 31.15 -9.14
CA THR A 214 -12.11 32.43 -8.41
C THR A 214 -12.73 32.27 -7.01
N GLU A 215 -13.15 31.07 -6.61
CA GLU A 215 -13.86 30.82 -5.35
C GLU A 215 -13.01 30.12 -4.28
N LYS A 216 -13.26 30.46 -2.99
CA LYS A 216 -12.69 29.75 -1.85
C LYS A 216 -13.28 28.34 -1.77
N THR A 217 -12.57 27.36 -2.29
CA THR A 217 -12.98 25.94 -2.30
C THR A 217 -12.59 25.22 -1.01
N THR A 218 -13.43 24.30 -0.53
CA THR A 218 -13.06 23.41 0.58
C THR A 218 -12.10 22.32 0.13
N TYR A 219 -11.47 21.59 1.07
CA TYR A 219 -10.60 20.46 0.74
C TYR A 219 -11.32 19.38 -0.09
N LYS A 220 -12.58 19.09 0.24
CA LYS A 220 -13.40 18.11 -0.48
C LYS A 220 -13.69 18.56 -1.91
N ASP A 221 -13.96 19.85 -2.10
CA ASP A 221 -14.23 20.42 -3.42
C ASP A 221 -12.97 20.37 -4.29
N ARG A 222 -11.80 20.68 -3.72
CA ARG A 222 -10.51 20.56 -4.42
C ARG A 222 -10.24 19.14 -4.90
N LYS A 223 -10.53 18.12 -4.08
CA LYS A 223 -10.38 16.71 -4.50
C LYS A 223 -11.32 16.37 -5.65
N LYS A 224 -12.59 16.78 -5.57
CA LYS A 224 -13.57 16.54 -6.64
C LYS A 224 -13.14 17.24 -7.94
N LEU A 225 -12.70 18.49 -7.84
CA LEU A 225 -12.20 19.28 -8.96
C LEU A 225 -10.98 18.61 -9.61
N GLY A 226 -10.00 18.16 -8.81
CA GLY A 226 -8.83 17.46 -9.33
C GLY A 226 -9.20 16.21 -10.13
N VAL A 227 -10.14 15.39 -9.63
CA VAL A 227 -10.63 14.21 -10.37
C VAL A 227 -11.32 14.61 -11.67
N GLN A 228 -12.14 15.66 -11.64
CA GLN A 228 -12.82 16.17 -12.83
C GLN A 228 -11.81 16.65 -13.88
N THR A 229 -10.87 17.52 -13.49
CA THR A 229 -9.84 18.06 -14.39
C THR A 229 -8.97 16.97 -14.98
N CYS A 230 -8.57 15.98 -14.17
CA CYS A 230 -7.84 14.81 -14.66
C CYS A 230 -8.64 14.08 -15.74
N SER A 231 -9.95 13.86 -15.52
CA SER A 231 -10.84 13.25 -16.50
C SER A 231 -10.93 14.06 -17.80
N GLU A 232 -10.99 15.39 -17.73
CA GLU A 232 -11.04 16.29 -18.89
C GLU A 232 -9.74 16.25 -19.70
N ILE A 233 -8.58 16.28 -19.03
CA ILE A 233 -7.26 16.16 -19.68
C ILE A 233 -7.14 14.83 -20.43
N ILE A 234 -7.55 13.73 -19.81
CA ILE A 234 -7.48 12.40 -20.44
C ILE A 234 -8.48 12.31 -21.60
N SER A 235 -9.67 12.92 -21.45
CA SER A 235 -10.70 12.91 -22.49
C SER A 235 -10.32 13.71 -23.72
N SER A 236 -9.64 14.84 -23.54
CA SER A 236 -9.25 15.77 -24.60
C SER A 236 -7.94 15.42 -25.31
N ASN A 237 -7.07 14.61 -24.70
CA ASN A 237 -5.82 14.18 -25.30
C ASN A 237 -5.94 12.76 -25.88
N SER A 238 -5.98 12.65 -27.22
CA SER A 238 -6.10 11.37 -27.94
C SER A 238 -4.96 10.40 -27.64
N LYS A 239 -3.78 10.87 -27.23
CA LYS A 239 -2.66 10.02 -26.82
C LYS A 239 -2.87 9.33 -25.48
N LEU A 240 -3.86 9.75 -24.70
CA LEU A 240 -4.19 9.21 -23.38
C LEU A 240 -5.43 8.29 -23.41
N GLU A 241 -5.93 7.92 -24.59
CA GLU A 241 -7.14 7.11 -24.75
C GLU A 241 -7.10 5.82 -23.91
N ASN A 242 -5.94 5.13 -23.91
CA ASN A 242 -5.74 3.89 -23.16
C ASN A 242 -5.93 4.05 -21.64
N TRP A 243 -5.77 5.26 -21.12
CA TRP A 243 -5.90 5.57 -19.69
C TRP A 243 -7.33 5.97 -19.29
N LYS A 244 -8.26 6.17 -20.24
CA LYS A 244 -9.65 6.58 -19.96
C LYS A 244 -10.39 5.56 -19.10
N SER A 245 -10.47 4.31 -19.55
CA SER A 245 -11.16 3.26 -18.78
C SER A 245 -10.44 3.01 -17.46
N TYR A 246 -9.11 2.95 -17.49
CA TYR A 246 -8.30 2.77 -16.29
C TYR A 246 -8.64 3.79 -15.21
N PHE A 247 -8.61 5.09 -15.53
CA PHE A 247 -8.92 6.14 -14.57
C PHE A 247 -10.39 6.10 -14.13
N LYS A 248 -11.32 5.92 -15.07
CA LYS A 248 -12.77 5.87 -14.80
C LYS A 248 -13.15 4.75 -13.84
N ASP A 249 -12.47 3.60 -13.92
CA ASP A 249 -12.79 2.42 -13.12
C ASP A 249 -11.92 2.30 -11.86
N HIS A 250 -10.86 3.12 -11.73
CA HIS A 250 -9.97 3.09 -10.58
C HIS A 250 -10.68 3.51 -9.28
N LYS A 251 -10.32 2.87 -8.16
CA LYS A 251 -10.88 3.18 -6.84
C LYS A 251 -10.25 4.40 -6.18
N LYS A 252 -9.02 4.75 -6.58
CA LYS A 252 -8.19 5.82 -6.02
C LYS A 252 -7.96 6.91 -7.06
N LYS A 253 -9.05 7.54 -7.50
CA LYS A 253 -9.02 8.57 -8.55
C LYS A 253 -8.38 9.86 -8.06
N ASP A 254 -8.60 10.20 -6.81
CA ASP A 254 -8.02 11.39 -6.19
C ASP A 254 -6.49 11.30 -6.14
N ASP A 255 -5.96 10.19 -5.62
CA ASP A 255 -4.50 9.97 -5.55
C ASP A 255 -3.88 9.95 -6.98
N LEU A 256 -4.51 9.23 -7.93
CA LEU A 256 -4.06 9.20 -9.33
C LEU A 256 -4.08 10.58 -10.00
N ALA A 257 -5.16 11.34 -9.79
CA ALA A 257 -5.31 12.69 -10.34
C ALA A 257 -4.25 13.62 -9.76
N ASP A 258 -3.96 13.53 -8.47
CA ASP A 258 -2.95 14.36 -7.81
C ASP A 258 -1.56 14.14 -8.42
N ALA A 259 -1.16 12.88 -8.65
CA ALA A 259 0.11 12.55 -9.31
C ALA A 259 0.17 13.04 -10.76
N LEU A 260 -0.90 12.88 -11.54
CA LEU A 260 -0.93 13.33 -12.95
C LEU A 260 -0.91 14.87 -13.04
N LEU A 261 -1.78 15.55 -12.30
CA LEU A 261 -1.91 17.01 -12.36
C LEU A 261 -0.64 17.73 -11.89
N GLN A 262 0.05 17.19 -10.89
CA GLN A 262 1.36 17.69 -10.48
C GLN A 262 2.38 17.59 -11.63
N GLY A 263 2.40 16.44 -12.33
CA GLY A 263 3.26 16.21 -13.49
C GLY A 263 2.95 17.13 -14.65
N VAL A 264 1.67 17.26 -15.01
CA VAL A 264 1.20 18.16 -16.09
C VAL A 264 1.55 19.61 -15.79
N TRP A 265 1.31 20.06 -14.55
CA TRP A 265 1.71 21.40 -14.13
C TRP A 265 3.22 21.59 -14.30
N PHE A 266 4.03 20.67 -13.80
CA PHE A 266 5.48 20.78 -13.85
C PHE A 266 5.99 20.90 -15.30
N ILE A 267 5.61 19.95 -16.17
CA ILE A 267 6.08 19.94 -17.57
C ILE A 267 5.62 21.14 -18.39
N SER A 268 4.52 21.80 -17.97
CA SER A 268 4.03 23.04 -18.59
C SER A 268 4.82 24.28 -18.16
N THR A 269 5.48 24.24 -17.00
CA THR A 269 6.30 25.35 -16.47
C THR A 269 7.76 25.28 -16.90
N VAL A 270 8.26 24.07 -17.17
CA VAL A 270 9.63 23.87 -17.69
C VAL A 270 9.62 24.17 -19.19
N LYS A 271 10.39 25.18 -19.60
CA LYS A 271 10.58 25.59 -20.99
C LYS A 271 11.38 24.54 -21.76
#